data_AF-A0A1M2VA75-F1
#
_entry.id   AF-A0A1M2VA75-F1
#
_cell.length_a   1.000
_cell.length_b   1.000
_cell.length_c   1.000
_cell.angle_alpha   90.00
_cell.angle_beta   90.00
_cell.angle_gamma   90.00
#
_symmetry.space_group_name_H-M   'P 1'
#
loop_
_entity.id
_entity.type
_entity.pdbx_description
1 polymer ?
#
loop_
_entity_poly.entity_id
_entity_poly.type
_entity_poly.pdbx_seq_one_letter_code
_entity_poly.pdbx_strand_id
1 'polypeptide(L)'
;MLNRVLPLALLTSYVLAWKTFVVPHTDGQDDTPALLTALATGNYSANATILFAKGTKYNIFTPVKFPVLNNVEVRIEGNLSYPDDIATVQAAVGKSGFPGSWFAFTGGNNVTLRGSEDPEWGWVDGHGQAWWDAQQQTNRPHGWAFSKITNGVIRDMKLWKPVAWNFATSGSKNIHAFNNRIVAVSSTGSFPFNT
;
A
#
# COMPACT_ATOMS: atom_id res chain seq x y z
N MET A 1 -14.02 5.69 -67.07
CA MET A 1 -13.14 5.88 -65.89
C MET A 1 -13.98 5.64 -64.65
N LEU A 2 -13.70 4.58 -63.89
CA LEU A 2 -14.49 4.17 -62.73
C LEU A 2 -13.87 4.79 -61.47
N ASN A 3 -14.51 5.82 -60.89
CA ASN A 3 -14.06 6.46 -59.66
C ASN A 3 -14.38 5.55 -58.47
N ARG A 4 -13.36 4.91 -57.90
CA ARG A 4 -13.46 4.19 -56.62
C ARG A 4 -13.11 5.16 -55.49
N VAL A 5 -14.12 5.60 -54.75
CA VAL A 5 -13.93 6.31 -53.48
C VAL A 5 -13.78 5.24 -52.39
N LEU A 6 -12.59 5.11 -51.81
CA LEU A 6 -12.37 4.31 -50.61
C LEU A 6 -12.80 5.12 -49.37
N PRO A 7 -13.64 4.59 -48.48
CA PRO A 7 -13.92 5.23 -47.20
C PRO A 7 -12.73 5.03 -46.25
N LEU A 8 -12.16 6.13 -45.77
CA LEU A 8 -11.13 6.14 -44.74
C LEU A 8 -11.81 5.89 -43.38
N ALA A 9 -11.70 4.67 -42.86
CA ALA A 9 -12.15 4.36 -41.50
C ALA A 9 -11.15 4.93 -40.49
N LEU A 10 -11.52 6.00 -39.78
CA LEU A 10 -10.77 6.48 -38.63
C LEU A 10 -10.93 5.48 -37.47
N LEU A 11 -9.86 4.75 -37.15
CA LEU A 11 -9.73 4.02 -35.90
C LEU A 11 -9.39 5.03 -34.79
N THR A 12 -10.39 5.48 -34.05
CA THR A 12 -10.17 6.22 -32.80
C THR A 12 -9.72 5.25 -31.72
N SER A 13 -8.42 5.28 -31.38
CA SER A 13 -7.89 4.61 -30.20
C SER A 13 -8.36 5.34 -28.94
N TYR A 14 -9.24 4.71 -28.16
CA TYR A 14 -9.62 5.20 -26.84
C TYR A 14 -8.45 4.97 -25.87
N VAL A 15 -7.63 6.00 -25.66
CA VAL A 15 -6.69 6.01 -24.52
C VAL A 15 -7.53 6.23 -23.27
N LEU A 16 -7.65 5.20 -22.42
CA LEU A 16 -8.28 5.37 -21.10
C LEU A 16 -7.45 6.39 -20.31
N ALA A 17 -8.09 7.48 -19.89
CA ALA A 17 -7.42 8.56 -19.16
C ALA A 17 -6.87 8.06 -17.81
N TRP A 18 -5.61 8.37 -17.52
CA TRP A 18 -4.98 8.05 -16.25
C TRP A 18 -5.47 9.00 -15.15
N LYS A 19 -5.91 8.46 -14.01
CA LYS A 19 -6.41 9.26 -12.88
C LYS A 19 -5.42 9.29 -11.74
N THR A 20 -5.40 10.37 -10.96
CA THR A 20 -4.64 10.41 -9.69
C THR A 20 -5.59 10.74 -8.56
N PHE A 21 -5.60 9.91 -7.53
CA PHE A 21 -6.24 10.16 -6.25
C PHE A 21 -5.14 10.48 -5.23
N VAL A 22 -5.10 11.71 -4.75
CA VAL A 22 -4.25 12.08 -3.62
C VAL A 22 -5.01 11.75 -2.34
N VAL A 23 -4.42 10.92 -1.48
CA VAL A 23 -5.01 10.57 -0.19
C VAL A 23 -5.14 11.85 0.64
N PRO A 24 -6.35 12.22 1.10
CA PRO A 24 -6.54 13.37 1.97
C PRO A 24 -5.86 13.15 3.32
N HIS A 25 -5.44 14.24 3.95
CA HIS A 25 -4.85 14.21 5.28
C HIS A 25 -5.53 15.23 6.19
N THR A 26 -5.72 14.87 7.45
CA THR A 26 -6.12 15.80 8.51
C THR A 26 -5.27 15.55 9.76
N ASP A 27 -4.63 16.61 10.26
CA ASP A 27 -3.73 16.52 11.41
C ASP A 27 -4.41 15.84 12.61
N GLY A 28 -3.75 14.81 13.15
CA GLY A 28 -4.20 14.07 14.33
C GLY A 28 -5.42 13.16 14.11
N GLN A 29 -5.96 13.05 12.90
CA GLN A 29 -7.08 12.16 12.57
C GLN A 29 -6.59 10.91 11.83
N ASP A 30 -7.38 9.85 11.83
CA ASP A 30 -7.17 8.69 10.95
C ASP A 30 -7.50 9.06 9.50
N ASP A 31 -6.54 8.94 8.59
CA ASP A 31 -6.70 9.30 7.18
C ASP A 31 -7.31 8.16 6.35
N THR A 32 -7.43 6.96 6.93
CA THR A 32 -7.93 5.78 6.22
C THR A 32 -9.40 5.86 5.78
N PRO A 33 -10.36 6.49 6.51
CA PRO A 33 -11.76 6.48 6.08
C PRO A 33 -11.98 7.18 4.74
N ALA A 34 -11.25 8.26 4.47
CA ALA A 34 -11.33 8.98 3.20
C ALA A 34 -10.78 8.13 2.04
N LEU A 35 -9.66 7.44 2.26
CA LEU A 35 -9.11 6.47 1.30
C LEU A 35 -10.09 5.33 1.03
N LEU A 36 -10.63 4.70 2.07
CA LEU A 36 -11.57 3.58 1.92
C LEU A 36 -12.85 4.00 1.19
N THR A 37 -13.36 5.21 1.48
CA THR A 37 -14.50 5.78 0.76
C THR A 37 -14.20 5.94 -0.73
N ALA A 38 -13.03 6.50 -1.09
CA ALA A 38 -12.63 6.65 -2.48
C ALA A 38 -12.45 5.30 -3.19
N LEU A 39 -11.84 4.31 -2.53
CA LEU A 39 -11.68 2.96 -3.06
C LEU A 39 -13.02 2.27 -3.31
N ALA A 40 -14.00 2.45 -2.41
CA ALA A 40 -15.34 1.87 -2.53
C ALA A 40 -16.12 2.38 -3.75
N THR A 41 -15.78 3.56 -4.29
CA THR A 41 -16.41 4.06 -5.52
C THR A 41 -16.02 3.29 -6.78
N GLY A 42 -14.90 2.54 -6.75
CA GLY A 42 -14.35 1.88 -7.93
C GLY A 42 -13.67 2.83 -8.94
N ASN A 43 -13.70 4.15 -8.73
CA ASN A 43 -13.16 5.12 -9.68
C ASN A 43 -11.64 5.06 -9.87
N TYR A 44 -10.93 4.42 -8.94
CA TYR A 44 -9.47 4.29 -8.90
C TYR A 44 -9.00 2.83 -8.92
N SER A 45 -9.87 1.88 -9.29
CA SER A 45 -9.48 0.47 -9.43
C SER A 45 -8.81 0.16 -10.77
N ALA A 46 -8.77 1.10 -11.71
CA ALA A 46 -8.04 0.93 -12.96
C ALA A 46 -7.46 2.23 -13.53
N ASN A 47 -6.30 2.11 -14.20
CA ASN A 47 -5.59 3.22 -14.87
C ASN A 47 -5.41 4.43 -13.93
N ALA A 48 -4.87 4.18 -12.74
CA ALA A 48 -4.85 5.18 -11.69
C ALA A 48 -3.59 5.16 -10.83
N THR A 49 -3.29 6.30 -10.25
CA THR A 49 -2.36 6.44 -9.14
C THR A 49 -3.14 6.72 -7.85
N ILE A 50 -2.90 5.95 -6.80
CA ILE A 50 -3.28 6.27 -5.43
C ILE A 50 -2.02 6.83 -4.75
N LEU A 51 -2.01 8.12 -4.47
CA LEU A 51 -0.82 8.87 -4.02
C LEU A 51 -0.96 9.28 -2.56
N PHE A 52 -0.08 8.76 -1.71
CA PHE A 52 0.25 9.36 -0.43
C PHE A 52 1.34 10.40 -0.70
N ALA A 53 1.00 11.68 -0.70
CA ALA A 53 1.87 12.73 -1.22
C ALA A 53 3.06 13.04 -0.29
N LYS A 54 4.21 13.34 -0.91
CA LYS A 54 5.38 13.90 -0.21
C LYS A 54 5.00 15.14 0.58
N GLY A 55 5.60 15.34 1.75
CA GLY A 55 5.30 16.47 2.63
C GLY A 55 4.23 16.16 3.68
N THR A 56 3.57 15.01 3.58
CA THR A 56 2.46 14.63 4.45
C THR A 56 2.82 13.45 5.34
N LYS A 57 2.39 13.51 6.61
CA LYS A 57 2.51 12.42 7.59
C LYS A 57 1.13 11.80 7.82
N TYR A 58 0.85 10.76 7.07
CA TYR A 58 -0.43 10.07 7.10
C TYR A 58 -0.57 9.16 8.32
N ASN A 59 -1.71 9.27 8.99
CA ASN A 59 -2.13 8.40 10.07
C ASN A 59 -2.98 7.27 9.48
N ILE A 60 -2.42 6.07 9.38
CA ILE A 60 -3.12 4.90 8.86
C ILE A 60 -3.55 4.05 10.05
N PHE A 61 -4.58 4.51 10.78
CA PHE A 61 -4.98 3.89 12.04
C PHE A 61 -5.98 2.74 11.89
N THR A 62 -6.57 2.60 10.70
CA THR A 62 -7.39 1.45 10.33
C THR A 62 -6.73 0.64 9.21
N PRO A 63 -6.76 -0.71 9.27
CA PRO A 63 -6.28 -1.57 8.18
C PRO A 63 -6.97 -1.28 6.84
N VAL A 64 -6.18 -1.20 5.77
CA VAL A 64 -6.64 -0.88 4.41
C VAL A 64 -6.76 -2.16 3.59
N LYS A 65 -7.95 -2.40 3.04
CA LYS A 65 -8.21 -3.45 2.05
C LYS A 65 -8.43 -2.82 0.67
N PHE A 66 -7.49 -2.99 -0.23
CA PHE A 66 -7.62 -2.55 -1.61
C PHE A 66 -8.56 -3.50 -2.38
N PRO A 67 -9.42 -2.98 -3.29
CA PRO A 67 -10.19 -3.81 -4.21
C PRO A 67 -9.25 -4.48 -5.22
N VAL A 68 -9.82 -5.21 -6.18
CA VAL A 68 -9.03 -5.70 -7.32
C VAL A 68 -8.56 -4.51 -8.15
N LEU A 69 -7.25 -4.40 -8.37
CA LEU A 69 -6.63 -3.26 -9.07
C LEU A 69 -6.09 -3.68 -10.44
N ASN A 70 -6.28 -2.87 -11.48
CA ASN A 70 -5.79 -3.16 -12.84
C ASN A 70 -5.07 -1.96 -13.45
N ASN A 71 -3.78 -2.09 -13.74
CA ASN A 71 -2.98 -0.96 -14.23
C ASN A 71 -3.00 0.21 -13.22
N VAL A 72 -2.61 -0.06 -11.97
CA VAL A 72 -2.66 0.92 -10.87
C VAL A 72 -1.31 1.02 -10.17
N GLU A 73 -0.92 2.24 -9.82
CA GLU A 73 0.23 2.52 -8.97
C GLU A 73 -0.24 3.02 -7.59
N VAL A 74 0.14 2.33 -6.52
CA VAL A 74 0.02 2.83 -5.15
C VAL A 74 1.37 3.43 -4.75
N ARG A 75 1.42 4.75 -4.60
CA ARG A 75 2.66 5.52 -4.36
C ARG A 75 2.72 6.04 -2.93
N ILE A 76 3.75 5.62 -2.22
CA ILE A 76 4.06 6.03 -0.85
C ILE A 76 5.18 7.08 -0.90
N GLU A 77 4.81 8.35 -1.07
CA GLU A 77 5.75 9.47 -1.06
C GLU A 77 5.68 10.27 0.24
N GLY A 78 4.54 10.24 0.94
CA GLY A 78 4.41 10.70 2.32
C GLY A 78 4.91 9.66 3.32
N ASN A 79 5.05 10.06 4.58
CA ASN A 79 5.31 9.10 5.66
C ASN A 79 3.98 8.56 6.18
N LEU A 80 3.90 7.27 6.46
CA LEU A 80 2.71 6.59 6.97
C LEU A 80 3.03 6.08 8.37
N SER A 81 2.09 6.24 9.29
CA SER A 81 2.21 5.76 10.67
C SER A 81 1.07 4.82 11.00
N TYR A 82 1.38 3.68 11.63
CA TYR A 82 0.39 2.89 12.36
C TYR A 82 0.00 3.61 13.66
N PRO A 83 -1.04 3.15 14.38
CA PRO A 83 -1.18 3.49 15.79
C PRO A 83 0.08 3.03 16.55
N ASP A 84 0.53 3.83 17.50
CA ASP A 84 1.69 3.56 18.35
C ASP A 84 1.34 2.72 19.60
N ASP A 85 0.05 2.61 19.92
CA ASP A 85 -0.48 1.79 21.01
C ASP A 85 -0.71 0.32 20.60
N ILE A 86 -0.04 -0.59 21.32
CA ILE A 86 -0.14 -2.05 21.10
C ILE A 86 -1.59 -2.52 21.22
N ALA A 87 -2.32 -2.07 22.24
CA ALA A 87 -3.69 -2.57 22.50
C ALA A 87 -4.65 -2.19 21.36
N THR A 88 -4.53 -0.96 20.84
CA THR A 88 -5.29 -0.46 19.68
C THR A 88 -5.03 -1.31 18.44
N VAL A 89 -3.76 -1.62 18.16
CA VAL A 89 -3.38 -2.48 17.02
C VAL A 89 -3.90 -3.91 17.22
N GLN A 90 -3.72 -4.51 18.39
CA GLN A 90 -4.22 -5.86 18.68
C GLN A 90 -5.74 -5.94 18.55
N ALA A 91 -6.46 -4.91 19.01
CA ALA A 91 -7.91 -4.82 18.86
C ALA A 91 -8.31 -4.73 17.38
N ALA A 92 -7.56 -4.01 16.54
CA ALA A 92 -7.80 -3.96 15.10
C ALA A 92 -7.53 -5.31 14.41
N VAL A 93 -6.42 -5.97 14.73
CA VAL A 93 -6.04 -7.28 14.19
C VAL A 93 -7.00 -8.39 14.64
N GLY A 94 -7.53 -8.30 15.86
CA GLY A 94 -8.48 -9.27 16.41
C GLY A 94 -9.91 -9.18 15.87
N LYS A 95 -10.24 -8.15 15.07
CA LYS A 95 -11.57 -8.04 14.45
C LYS A 95 -11.76 -9.11 13.39
N SER A 96 -12.96 -9.69 13.33
CA SER A 96 -13.35 -10.66 12.28
C SER A 96 -13.20 -10.13 10.85
N GLY A 97 -13.30 -8.81 10.67
CA GLY A 97 -13.12 -8.13 9.39
C GLY A 97 -11.67 -7.77 9.02
N PHE A 98 -10.68 -8.12 9.86
CA PHE A 98 -9.27 -7.83 9.57
C PHE A 98 -8.83 -8.58 8.30
N PRO A 99 -8.24 -7.90 7.29
CA PRO A 99 -7.95 -8.53 6.01
C PRO A 99 -6.67 -9.40 6.02
N GLY A 100 -6.06 -9.61 7.19
CA GLY A 100 -4.86 -10.44 7.39
C GLY A 100 -3.53 -9.67 7.37
N SER A 101 -3.54 -8.40 6.95
CA SER A 101 -2.40 -7.48 6.98
C SER A 101 -2.91 -6.04 7.10
N TRP A 102 -2.06 -5.12 7.55
CA TRP A 102 -2.44 -3.71 7.68
C TRP A 102 -2.76 -3.08 6.32
N PHE A 103 -2.04 -3.47 5.28
CA PHE A 103 -2.40 -3.20 3.89
C PHE A 103 -2.60 -4.52 3.13
N ALA A 104 -3.79 -4.72 2.59
CA ALA A 104 -4.16 -5.94 1.89
C ALA A 104 -4.61 -5.66 0.46
N PHE A 105 -3.81 -6.08 -0.50
CA PHE A 105 -4.20 -6.21 -1.89
C PHE A 105 -4.96 -7.53 -2.08
N THR A 106 -6.13 -7.46 -2.70
CA THR A 106 -6.99 -8.65 -2.87
C THR A 106 -6.90 -9.30 -4.25
N GLY A 107 -6.16 -8.68 -5.16
CA GLY A 107 -5.81 -9.19 -6.48
C GLY A 107 -5.68 -8.09 -7.51
N GLY A 108 -5.28 -8.46 -8.72
CA GLY A 108 -5.09 -7.47 -9.78
C GLY A 108 -4.11 -7.88 -10.86
N ASN A 109 -3.98 -7.02 -11.86
CA ASN A 109 -2.99 -7.17 -12.93
C ASN A 109 -2.30 -5.82 -13.22
N ASN A 110 -0.98 -5.86 -13.44
CA ASN A 110 -0.18 -4.65 -13.67
C ASN A 110 -0.31 -3.64 -12.52
N VAL A 111 0.01 -4.09 -11.29
CA VAL A 111 -0.08 -3.25 -10.09
C VAL A 111 1.32 -2.96 -9.58
N THR A 112 1.60 -1.70 -9.30
CA THR A 112 2.87 -1.26 -8.72
C THR A 112 2.63 -0.71 -7.32
N LEU A 113 3.29 -1.29 -6.32
CA LEU A 113 3.50 -0.68 -5.02
C LEU A 113 4.86 0.01 -5.04
N ARG A 114 4.87 1.33 -4.92
CA ARG A 114 6.10 2.12 -5.03
C ARG A 114 6.26 3.03 -3.83
N GLY A 115 7.45 3.03 -3.23
CA GLY A 115 7.83 4.02 -2.23
C GLY A 115 8.59 5.21 -2.80
N SER A 116 9.48 5.80 -2.02
CA SER A 116 10.21 7.02 -2.38
C SER A 116 11.71 6.83 -2.19
N GLU A 117 12.48 7.33 -3.16
CA GLU A 117 13.94 7.40 -3.07
C GLU A 117 14.42 8.58 -2.20
N ASP A 118 13.53 9.52 -1.89
CA ASP A 118 13.84 10.63 -0.99
C ASP A 118 14.20 10.09 0.42
N PRO A 119 15.31 10.51 1.04
CA PRO A 119 15.74 9.96 2.32
C PRO A 119 14.77 10.24 3.48
N GLU A 120 14.07 11.37 3.46
CA GLU A 120 13.20 11.84 4.56
C GLU A 120 11.75 11.34 4.44
N TRP A 121 11.33 10.99 3.23
CA TRP A 121 9.93 10.81 2.86
C TRP A 121 9.62 9.43 2.28
N GLY A 122 8.41 8.91 2.45
CA GLY A 122 8.03 7.56 1.99
C GLY A 122 8.33 6.44 3.00
N TRP A 123 8.53 6.78 4.27
CA TRP A 123 8.68 5.81 5.35
C TRP A 123 7.32 5.32 5.86
N VAL A 124 7.21 4.02 6.09
CA VAL A 124 6.08 3.40 6.80
C VAL A 124 6.57 2.98 8.17
N ASP A 125 6.11 3.66 9.23
CA ASP A 125 6.46 3.38 10.62
C ASP A 125 5.45 2.41 11.24
N GLY A 126 5.96 1.23 11.64
CA GLY A 126 5.17 0.20 12.29
C GLY A 126 5.14 0.32 13.82
N HIS A 127 5.96 1.19 14.43
CA HIS A 127 6.11 1.31 15.90
C HIS A 127 6.56 0.03 16.60
N GLY A 128 7.32 -0.83 15.91
CA GLY A 128 7.77 -2.14 16.39
C GLY A 128 8.58 -2.12 17.69
N GLN A 129 9.20 -0.99 18.04
CA GLN A 129 10.01 -0.87 19.26
C GLN A 129 9.24 -1.32 20.52
N ALA A 130 8.04 -0.78 20.72
CA ALA A 130 7.22 -1.09 21.89
C ALA A 130 6.88 -2.58 21.96
N TRP A 131 6.66 -3.22 20.81
CA TRP A 131 6.37 -4.64 20.72
C TRP A 131 7.56 -5.51 21.09
N TRP A 132 8.74 -5.14 20.61
CA TRP A 132 9.97 -5.87 20.89
C TRP A 132 10.37 -5.74 22.36
N ASP A 133 10.26 -4.53 22.93
CA ASP A 133 10.52 -4.26 24.35
C ASP A 133 9.57 -5.04 25.26
N ALA A 134 8.29 -5.08 24.91
CA ALA A 134 7.28 -5.84 25.65
C ALA A 134 7.31 -7.35 25.39
N GLN A 135 8.14 -7.82 24.44
CA GLN A 135 8.13 -9.19 23.93
C GLN A 135 6.71 -9.67 23.53
N GLN A 136 5.88 -8.76 23.01
CA GLN A 136 4.49 -9.01 22.72
C GLN A 136 4.35 -9.81 21.41
N GLN A 137 3.73 -11.00 21.49
CA GLN A 137 3.59 -11.93 20.36
C GLN A 137 2.16 -12.07 19.83
N THR A 138 1.16 -11.69 20.61
CA THR A 138 -0.27 -11.83 20.25
C THR A 138 -0.68 -10.76 19.25
N ASN A 139 -1.44 -11.15 18.21
CA ASN A 139 -2.12 -10.25 17.26
C ASN A 139 -1.22 -9.15 16.68
N ARG A 140 0.02 -9.51 16.32
CA ARG A 140 0.96 -8.60 15.68
C ARG A 140 0.53 -8.30 14.24
N PRO A 141 0.53 -7.03 13.79
CA PRO A 141 0.12 -6.69 12.44
C PRO A 141 1.20 -7.08 11.43
N HIS A 142 0.84 -7.91 10.45
CA HIS A 142 1.62 -8.02 9.22
C HIS A 142 1.46 -6.74 8.39
N GLY A 143 2.52 -6.30 7.70
CA GLY A 143 2.55 -5.06 6.95
C GLY A 143 1.74 -5.13 5.66
N TRP A 144 2.35 -5.65 4.60
CA TRP A 144 1.83 -5.59 3.24
C TRP A 144 1.53 -6.99 2.68
N ALA A 145 0.25 -7.31 2.50
CA ALA A 145 -0.16 -8.45 1.68
C ALA A 145 -0.37 -8.00 0.24
N PHE A 146 0.65 -8.15 -0.61
CA PHE A 146 0.59 -7.92 -2.05
C PHE A 146 0.12 -9.20 -2.79
N SER A 147 -1.09 -9.64 -2.44
CA SER A 147 -1.61 -10.97 -2.79
C SER A 147 -2.39 -10.98 -4.10
N LYS A 148 -2.31 -12.12 -4.81
CA LYS A 148 -3.07 -12.42 -6.04
C LYS A 148 -2.87 -11.39 -7.17
N ILE A 149 -1.69 -10.77 -7.22
CA ILE A 149 -1.29 -9.83 -8.27
C ILE A 149 -0.60 -10.59 -9.41
N THR A 150 -0.99 -10.30 -10.65
CA THR A 150 -0.26 -10.74 -11.85
C THR A 150 0.50 -9.55 -12.43
N ASN A 151 1.75 -9.74 -12.85
CA ASN A 151 2.59 -8.67 -13.41
C ASN A 151 2.75 -7.49 -12.43
N GLY A 152 3.23 -7.78 -11.23
CA GLY A 152 3.32 -6.80 -10.15
C GLY A 152 4.72 -6.29 -9.89
N VAL A 153 4.84 -5.07 -9.37
CA VAL A 153 6.12 -4.48 -8.96
C VAL A 153 6.03 -3.99 -7.52
N ILE A 154 7.04 -4.28 -6.71
CA ILE A 154 7.22 -3.69 -5.38
C ILE A 154 8.59 -3.02 -5.35
N ARG A 155 8.64 -1.69 -5.31
CA ARG A 155 9.92 -0.99 -5.38
C ARG A 155 10.02 0.24 -4.50
N ASP A 156 11.24 0.59 -4.14
CA ASP A 156 11.59 1.84 -3.45
C ASP A 156 10.85 2.00 -2.09
N MET A 157 10.28 0.91 -1.55
CA MET A 157 9.55 0.93 -0.28
C MET A 157 10.50 1.06 0.90
N LYS A 158 10.11 1.83 1.91
CA LYS A 158 10.89 1.98 3.14
C LYS A 158 10.03 1.68 4.37
N LEU A 159 10.43 0.67 5.13
CA LEU A 159 9.76 0.24 6.35
C LEU A 159 10.65 0.56 7.55
N TRP A 160 10.09 1.29 8.51
CA TRP A 160 10.74 1.64 9.76
C TRP A 160 10.09 0.88 10.90
N LYS A 161 10.91 0.17 11.68
CA LYS A 161 10.49 -0.63 12.83
C LYS A 161 9.18 -1.41 12.59
N PRO A 162 9.14 -2.29 11.58
CA PRO A 162 7.96 -3.09 11.34
C PRO A 162 7.66 -3.98 12.55
N VAL A 163 6.38 -4.29 12.80
CA VAL A 163 6.03 -5.12 13.96
C VAL A 163 6.20 -6.60 13.65
N ALA A 164 5.84 -7.07 12.47
CA ALA A 164 5.93 -8.47 12.06
C ALA A 164 6.21 -8.53 10.54
N TRP A 165 5.78 -9.59 9.86
CA TRP A 165 6.05 -9.82 8.44
C TRP A 165 5.83 -8.59 7.55
N ASN A 166 6.85 -8.22 6.78
CA ASN A 166 6.87 -6.99 5.98
C ASN A 166 6.03 -7.08 4.70
N PHE A 167 6.33 -8.08 3.86
CA PHE A 167 5.70 -8.28 2.55
C PHE A 167 5.32 -9.75 2.39
N ALA A 168 4.07 -10.00 1.98
CA ALA A 168 3.57 -11.31 1.58
C ALA A 168 2.99 -11.24 0.17
N THR A 169 3.41 -12.17 -0.71
CA THR A 169 3.03 -12.17 -2.14
C THR A 169 2.20 -13.41 -2.52
N SER A 170 1.44 -13.96 -1.58
CA SER A 170 0.69 -15.21 -1.74
C SER A 170 -0.25 -15.17 -2.95
N GLY A 171 -0.17 -16.19 -3.79
CA GLY A 171 -1.01 -16.32 -4.99
C GLY A 171 -0.66 -15.35 -6.13
N SER A 172 0.37 -14.53 -5.99
CA SER A 172 0.84 -13.62 -7.03
C SER A 172 1.73 -14.32 -8.06
N LYS A 173 1.80 -13.77 -9.28
CA LYS A 173 2.58 -14.30 -10.42
C LYS A 173 3.32 -13.18 -11.13
N ASN A 174 4.55 -13.45 -11.57
CA ASN A 174 5.41 -12.47 -12.23
C ASN A 174 5.56 -11.18 -11.40
N ILE A 175 6.15 -11.31 -10.21
CA ILE A 175 6.42 -10.20 -9.31
C ILE A 175 7.90 -9.83 -9.40
N HIS A 176 8.18 -8.54 -9.58
CA HIS A 176 9.53 -7.99 -9.47
C HIS A 176 9.61 -7.06 -8.25
N ALA A 177 10.43 -7.43 -7.26
CA ALA A 177 10.65 -6.63 -6.07
C ALA A 177 12.12 -6.19 -5.97
N PHE A 178 12.38 -4.88 -5.88
CA PHE A 178 13.74 -4.34 -5.88
C PHE A 178 13.82 -2.98 -5.15
N ASN A 179 15.01 -2.56 -4.73
CA ASN A 179 15.26 -1.26 -4.06
C ASN A 179 14.43 -0.99 -2.79
N ASN A 180 13.91 -2.02 -2.14
CA ASN A 180 13.17 -1.88 -0.89
C ASN A 180 14.13 -1.88 0.31
N ARG A 181 13.85 -1.05 1.32
CA ARG A 181 14.62 -0.94 2.57
C ARG A 181 13.74 -1.27 3.76
N ILE A 182 14.19 -2.21 4.60
CA ILE A 182 13.53 -2.58 5.86
C ILE A 182 14.51 -2.30 6.99
N VAL A 183 14.11 -1.48 7.97
CA VAL A 183 14.92 -1.16 9.14
C VAL A 183 14.24 -1.72 10.39
N ALA A 184 14.55 -2.98 10.70
CA ALA A 184 14.12 -3.68 11.91
C ALA A 184 15.27 -3.73 12.93
N VAL A 185 15.64 -2.56 13.46
CA VAL A 185 16.73 -2.42 14.43
C VAL A 185 16.18 -1.85 15.73
N SER A 186 16.37 -2.57 16.83
CA SER A 186 15.96 -2.13 18.16
C SER A 186 16.88 -1.05 18.70
N SER A 187 16.28 -0.04 19.34
CA SER A 187 16.99 1.03 20.03
C SER A 187 17.42 0.67 21.45
N THR A 188 16.94 -0.45 21.98
CA THR A 188 17.13 -0.89 23.38
C THR A 188 17.85 -2.25 23.47
N GLY A 189 18.21 -2.83 22.31
CA GLY A 189 18.76 -4.20 22.24
C GLY A 189 17.70 -5.31 22.25
N SER A 190 16.42 -5.00 22.43
CA SER A 190 15.33 -5.98 22.34
C SER A 190 15.29 -6.69 20.98
N PHE A 191 14.99 -8.00 20.99
CA PHE A 191 14.99 -8.80 19.77
C PHE A 191 13.77 -8.47 18.88
N PRO A 192 13.96 -8.08 17.60
CA PRO A 192 12.87 -7.85 16.65
C PRO A 192 12.30 -9.19 16.16
N PHE A 193 11.65 -9.91 17.07
CA PHE A 193 11.16 -11.27 16.84
C PHE A 193 10.28 -11.34 15.60
N ASN A 194 10.53 -12.26 14.64
CA ASN A 194 9.65 -12.52 13.49
C ASN A 194 9.15 -11.24 12.75
N THR A 195 10.07 -10.30 12.54
CA THR A 195 9.84 -9.01 11.85
C THR A 195 10.43 -9.06 10.46
#